data_AF-A0A7R9XT95-F1
#
_entry.id   AF-A0A7R9XT95-F1
#
_cell.length_a   1.000
_cell.length_b   1.000
_cell.length_c   1.000
_cell.angle_alpha   90.00
_cell.angle_beta   90.00
_cell.angle_gamma   90.00
#
_symmetry.space_group_name_H-M   'P 1'
#
loop_
_entity.id
_entity.type
_entity.pdbx_description
1 polymer ?
#
loop_
_entity_poly.entity_id
_entity_poly.type
_entity_poly.pdbx_seq_one_letter_code
_entity_poly.pdbx_strand_id
1 'polypeptide(L)'
;DDDDDDATATARKRRYVNVTGFPFPLTPVLRRKTTMETIVPGRVWALEQEQGIGFGLGVTTNVRMTVVRMRDGALWVHDPIAPTEECVELLAKIGGEVKYCCLSTTQYEHKIFAPAFTRAFPKCELWIAPGQFSFPLPLPNAFLGLFPKGTLGDARNPPPWSDEIESELLYLPPLFWHNYTYCEC
;
A
#
# COMPACT_ATOMS: atom_id res chain seq x y z
N ASP A 1 -33.24 -7.86 12.62
CA ASP A 1 -32.54 -7.18 13.71
C ASP A 1 -31.05 -7.56 13.71
N ASP A 2 -30.67 -8.83 13.79
CA ASP A 2 -29.24 -9.24 13.75
C ASP A 2 -28.50 -8.91 12.42
N ASP A 3 -29.16 -9.03 11.27
CA ASP A 3 -28.55 -8.75 9.95
C ASP A 3 -28.23 -7.25 9.74
N ASP A 4 -29.05 -6.35 10.30
CA ASP A 4 -28.84 -4.90 10.22
C ASP A 4 -27.70 -4.44 11.13
N ASP A 5 -27.51 -5.10 12.27
CA ASP A 5 -26.40 -4.84 13.19
C ASP A 5 -25.06 -5.28 12.60
N ASP A 6 -25.00 -6.44 11.93
CA ASP A 6 -23.77 -6.92 11.27
C ASP A 6 -23.40 -6.05 10.04
N ALA A 7 -24.40 -5.62 9.26
CA ALA A 7 -24.20 -4.68 8.16
C ALA A 7 -23.67 -3.32 8.65
N THR A 8 -24.18 -2.84 9.78
CA THR A 8 -23.75 -1.57 10.39
C THR A 8 -22.34 -1.67 10.98
N ALA A 9 -22.02 -2.78 11.65
CA ALA A 9 -20.68 -3.08 12.16
C ALA A 9 -19.65 -3.15 11.01
N THR A 10 -19.98 -3.87 9.93
CA THR A 10 -19.14 -3.98 8.74
C THR A 10 -18.93 -2.60 8.08
N ALA A 11 -19.97 -1.78 7.99
CA ALA A 11 -19.87 -0.43 7.44
C ALA A 11 -18.96 0.49 8.27
N ARG A 12 -18.95 0.33 9.60
CA ARG A 12 -18.05 1.06 10.52
C ARG A 12 -16.59 0.69 10.25
N LYS A 13 -16.29 -0.60 10.08
CA LYS A 13 -14.92 -1.11 9.84
C LYS A 13 -14.30 -0.64 8.52
N ARG A 14 -15.14 -0.29 7.55
CA ARG A 14 -14.74 0.24 6.24
C ARG A 14 -14.40 1.73 6.28
N ARG A 15 -14.73 2.44 7.35
CA ARG A 15 -14.55 3.89 7.43
C ARG A 15 -13.07 4.25 7.33
N TYR A 16 -12.73 5.12 6.39
CA TYR A 16 -11.38 5.64 6.20
C TYR A 16 -11.49 7.09 5.75
N VAL A 17 -10.78 7.98 6.44
CA VAL A 17 -10.68 9.39 6.05
C VAL A 17 -9.23 9.66 5.71
N ASN A 18 -8.99 10.06 4.48
CA ASN A 18 -7.65 10.41 4.05
C ASN A 18 -7.40 11.90 4.31
N VAL A 19 -6.47 12.20 5.21
CA VAL A 19 -6.14 13.59 5.62
C VAL A 19 -4.93 14.12 4.84
N THR A 20 -4.21 13.26 4.09
CA THR A 20 -3.05 13.71 3.30
C THR A 20 -3.54 14.42 2.04
N GLY A 21 -3.57 15.75 2.11
CA GLY A 21 -3.97 16.67 1.04
C GLY A 21 -2.98 16.77 -0.12
N PHE A 22 -2.75 15.67 -0.82
CA PHE A 22 -2.28 15.74 -2.21
C PHE A 22 -3.46 16.16 -3.10
N PRO A 23 -3.28 16.96 -4.16
CA PRO A 23 -4.36 17.78 -4.74
C PRO A 23 -5.50 17.01 -5.44
N PHE A 24 -5.45 15.67 -5.44
CA PHE A 24 -6.40 14.82 -6.12
C PHE A 24 -7.18 13.98 -5.10
N PRO A 25 -8.45 14.32 -4.81
CA PRO A 25 -9.26 13.54 -3.90
C PRO A 25 -9.48 12.14 -4.49
N LEU A 26 -9.18 11.15 -3.65
CA LEU A 26 -9.37 9.74 -3.94
C LEU A 26 -10.77 9.29 -3.52
N THR A 27 -11.51 8.67 -4.45
CA THR A 27 -12.79 8.02 -4.15
C THR A 27 -12.58 6.52 -3.93
N PRO A 28 -13.41 5.84 -3.13
CA PRO A 28 -14.43 6.40 -2.24
C PRO A 28 -13.82 7.16 -1.04
N VAL A 29 -14.47 8.25 -0.66
CA VAL A 29 -13.89 9.27 0.24
C VAL A 29 -13.95 8.86 1.72
N LEU A 30 -15.01 8.15 2.12
CA LEU A 30 -15.31 7.88 3.54
C LEU A 30 -15.26 6.41 3.92
N ARG A 31 -15.42 5.50 2.95
CA ARG A 31 -15.54 4.07 3.19
C ARG A 31 -14.84 3.30 2.09
N ARG A 32 -14.05 2.30 2.44
CA ARG A 32 -13.32 1.44 1.50
C ARG A 32 -13.57 0.00 1.88
N LYS A 33 -14.23 -0.74 0.97
CA LYS A 33 -14.39 -2.18 1.11
C LYS A 33 -13.08 -2.85 0.69
N THR A 34 -12.61 -3.77 1.51
CA THR A 34 -11.45 -4.61 1.23
C THR A 34 -11.93 -6.02 0.90
N THR A 35 -11.60 -6.51 -0.28
CA THR A 35 -11.78 -7.93 -0.63
C THR A 35 -10.45 -8.64 -0.56
N MET A 36 -10.45 -9.88 -0.12
CA MET A 36 -9.23 -10.70 -0.05
C MET A 36 -9.43 -11.97 -0.87
N GLU A 37 -8.50 -12.24 -1.78
CA GLU A 37 -8.40 -13.46 -2.57
C GLU A 37 -7.14 -14.22 -2.16
N THR A 38 -7.24 -15.54 -2.02
CA THR A 38 -6.07 -16.40 -1.83
C THR A 38 -5.54 -16.82 -3.20
N ILE A 39 -4.34 -16.35 -3.56
CA ILE A 39 -3.69 -16.67 -4.83
C ILE A 39 -2.92 -17.99 -4.71
N VAL A 40 -2.17 -18.14 -3.61
CA VAL A 40 -1.47 -19.39 -3.27
C VAL A 40 -1.82 -19.76 -1.83
N PRO A 41 -2.50 -20.90 -1.60
CA PRO A 41 -2.91 -21.32 -0.27
C PRO A 41 -1.77 -21.28 0.75
N GLY A 42 -1.97 -20.55 1.84
CA GLY A 42 -1.00 -20.43 2.93
C GLY A 42 0.24 -19.58 2.63
N ARG A 43 0.34 -18.97 1.43
CA ARG A 43 1.54 -18.23 1.01
C ARG A 43 1.29 -16.87 0.38
N VAL A 44 0.31 -16.71 -0.50
CA VAL A 44 0.10 -15.46 -1.24
C VAL A 44 -1.38 -15.06 -1.26
N TRP A 45 -1.65 -13.80 -0.93
CA TRP A 45 -2.99 -13.21 -0.92
C TRP A 45 -3.00 -11.88 -1.66
N ALA A 46 -4.08 -11.60 -2.37
CA ALA A 46 -4.35 -10.31 -2.97
C ALA A 46 -5.48 -9.63 -2.18
N LEU A 47 -5.22 -8.42 -1.67
CA LEU A 47 -6.23 -7.58 -1.04
C LEU A 47 -6.50 -6.39 -1.95
N GLU A 48 -7.78 -6.16 -2.27
CA GLU A 48 -8.18 -5.10 -3.20
C GLU A 48 -9.12 -4.10 -2.56
N GLN A 49 -8.96 -2.84 -2.96
CA GLN A 49 -9.89 -1.76 -2.67
C GLN A 49 -10.23 -1.01 -3.95
N GLU A 50 -11.49 -0.65 -4.10
CA GLU A 50 -11.91 0.25 -5.16
C GLU A 50 -11.23 1.63 -4.99
N GLN A 51 -10.72 2.16 -6.09
CA GLN A 51 -10.06 3.45 -6.16
C GLN A 51 -10.50 4.20 -7.42
N GLY A 52 -11.05 5.39 -7.25
CA GLY A 52 -11.20 6.37 -8.33
C GLY A 52 -10.44 7.65 -8.04
N ILE A 53 -10.19 8.45 -9.07
CA ILE A 53 -9.54 9.76 -8.96
C ILE A 53 -10.53 10.85 -9.36
N GLY A 54 -10.51 11.97 -8.64
CA GLY A 54 -11.18 13.21 -9.06
C GLY A 54 -12.69 13.12 -9.00
N PHE A 55 -13.27 13.08 -7.79
CA PHE A 55 -14.72 13.14 -7.56
C PHE A 55 -15.59 12.17 -8.39
N GLY A 56 -15.03 11.07 -8.89
CA GLY A 56 -15.77 10.09 -9.68
C GLY A 56 -16.00 10.54 -11.13
N LEU A 57 -14.96 11.05 -11.81
CA LEU A 57 -14.93 11.33 -13.26
C LEU A 57 -15.11 10.07 -14.16
N GLY A 58 -15.84 9.06 -13.70
CA GLY A 58 -16.25 7.88 -14.48
C GLY A 58 -15.20 6.77 -14.59
N VAL A 59 -14.03 6.91 -13.97
CA VAL A 59 -12.99 5.87 -13.95
C VAL A 59 -12.76 5.40 -12.52
N THR A 60 -13.13 4.16 -12.24
CA THR A 60 -12.77 3.42 -11.03
C THR A 60 -11.94 2.21 -11.42
N THR A 61 -10.92 1.92 -10.63
CA THR A 61 -10.08 0.74 -10.74
C THR A 61 -9.95 0.07 -9.39
N ASN A 62 -9.61 -1.20 -9.36
CA ASN A 62 -9.17 -1.84 -8.11
C ASN A 62 -7.68 -1.58 -7.94
N VAL A 63 -7.32 -1.17 -6.73
CA VAL A 63 -5.93 -1.07 -6.28
C VAL A 63 -5.65 -2.29 -5.42
N ARG A 64 -4.59 -3.01 -5.75
CA ARG A 64 -4.24 -4.29 -5.15
C ARG A 64 -2.99 -4.19 -4.30
N MET A 65 -3.10 -4.60 -3.06
CA MET A 65 -1.97 -4.94 -2.19
C MET A 65 -1.75 -6.44 -2.22
N THR A 66 -0.52 -6.89 -2.46
CA THR A 66 -0.17 -8.31 -2.41
C THR A 66 0.54 -8.63 -1.11
N VAL A 67 0.15 -9.71 -0.46
CA VAL A 67 0.75 -10.17 0.80
C VAL A 67 1.40 -11.52 0.55
N VAL A 68 2.68 -11.62 0.87
CA VAL A 68 3.46 -12.85 0.75
C VAL A 68 3.92 -13.27 2.15
N ARG A 69 3.66 -14.52 2.52
CA ARG A 69 4.28 -15.12 3.70
C ARG A 69 5.70 -15.57 3.34
N MET A 70 6.66 -15.04 4.08
CA MET A 70 8.07 -15.35 3.94
C MET A 70 8.46 -16.67 4.62
N ARG A 71 9.66 -17.20 4.35
CA ARG A 71 10.21 -18.42 4.96
C ARG A 71 10.26 -18.36 6.49
N ASP A 72 10.51 -17.18 7.07
CA ASP A 72 10.54 -16.97 8.52
C ASP A 72 9.13 -16.84 9.15
N GLY A 73 8.08 -16.93 8.33
CA GLY A 73 6.68 -16.80 8.74
C GLY A 73 6.19 -15.35 8.85
N ALA A 74 7.06 -14.36 8.65
CA ALA A 74 6.66 -12.96 8.57
C ALA A 74 5.87 -12.69 7.28
N LEU A 75 5.14 -11.57 7.27
CA LEU A 75 4.41 -11.09 6.11
C LEU A 75 5.19 -9.94 5.45
N TRP A 76 5.41 -10.09 4.15
CA TRP A 76 5.89 -9.06 3.24
C TRP A 76 4.71 -8.52 2.44
N VAL A 77 4.62 -7.20 2.34
CA VAL A 77 3.51 -6.49 1.71
C VAL A 77 4.02 -5.71 0.51
N HIS A 78 3.47 -5.98 -0.67
CA HIS A 78 3.67 -5.21 -1.88
C HIS A 78 2.56 -4.17 -2.03
N ASP A 79 2.95 -2.91 -2.23
CA ASP A 79 2.07 -1.80 -2.62
C ASP A 79 0.84 -1.64 -1.71
N PRO A 80 1.02 -1.09 -0.49
CA PRO A 80 -0.02 -1.08 0.53
C PRO A 80 -1.26 -0.29 0.09
N ILE A 81 -2.43 -0.77 0.52
CA ILE A 81 -3.74 -0.12 0.38
C ILE A 81 -4.14 0.58 1.68
N ALA A 82 -5.29 1.26 1.70
CA ALA A 82 -5.75 1.95 2.91
C ALA A 82 -5.94 0.95 4.06
N PRO A 83 -5.30 1.14 5.23
CA PRO A 83 -5.43 0.24 6.37
C PRO A 83 -6.74 0.51 7.12
N THR A 84 -7.88 0.21 6.51
CA THR A 84 -9.17 0.15 7.21
C THR A 84 -9.14 -0.92 8.30
N GLU A 85 -10.05 -0.83 9.28
CA GLU A 85 -10.22 -1.89 10.29
C GLU A 85 -10.51 -3.24 9.61
N GLU A 86 -11.31 -3.25 8.53
CA GLU A 86 -11.56 -4.44 7.70
C GLU A 86 -10.26 -4.99 7.08
N CYS A 87 -9.40 -4.14 6.50
CA CYS A 87 -8.11 -4.57 5.93
C CYS A 87 -7.17 -5.12 6.99
N VAL A 88 -7.08 -4.46 8.16
CA VAL A 88 -6.21 -4.88 9.26
C VAL A 88 -6.67 -6.22 9.84
N GLU A 89 -7.98 -6.43 10.00
CA GLU A 89 -8.54 -7.71 10.44
C GLU A 89 -8.28 -8.84 9.44
N LEU A 90 -8.36 -8.57 8.13
CA LEU A 90 -8.03 -9.55 7.10
C LEU A 90 -6.55 -9.96 7.16
N LEU A 91 -5.63 -9.00 7.33
CA LEU A 91 -4.21 -9.29 7.54
C LEU A 91 -3.97 -10.10 8.83
N ALA A 92 -4.68 -9.78 9.91
CA ALA A 92 -4.60 -10.54 11.17
C ALA A 92 -5.08 -11.99 11.00
N LYS A 93 -6.10 -12.24 10.16
CA LYS A 93 -6.59 -13.58 9.83
C LYS A 93 -5.60 -14.41 9.01
N ILE A 94 -4.81 -13.78 8.14
CA ILE A 94 -3.72 -14.46 7.42
C ILE A 94 -2.74 -15.04 8.45
N GLY A 95 -2.38 -14.24 9.46
CA GLY A 95 -1.45 -14.61 10.52
C GLY A 95 0.02 -14.47 10.12
N GLY A 96 0.83 -14.01 11.07
CA GLY A 96 2.22 -13.59 10.86
C GLY A 96 2.41 -12.10 11.17
N GLU A 97 3.64 -11.69 11.43
CA GLU A 97 3.97 -10.28 11.68
C GLU A 97 4.18 -9.56 10.35
N VAL A 98 3.45 -8.46 10.11
CA VAL A 98 3.71 -7.56 8.97
C VAL A 98 5.05 -6.86 9.21
N LYS A 99 6.10 -7.38 8.59
CA LYS A 99 7.49 -7.03 8.87
C LYS A 99 8.07 -6.10 7.81
N TYR A 100 7.63 -6.25 6.57
CA TYR A 100 8.13 -5.46 5.45
C TYR A 100 6.98 -4.95 4.59
N CYS A 101 7.10 -3.71 4.13
CA CYS A 101 6.20 -3.09 3.17
C CYS A 101 7.04 -2.43 2.07
N CYS A 102 6.77 -2.86 0.84
CA CYS A 102 7.43 -2.40 -0.37
C CYS A 102 6.45 -1.49 -1.13
N LEU A 103 6.67 -0.17 -1.08
CA LEU A 103 6.04 0.77 -2.00
C LEU A 103 6.87 0.76 -3.29
N SER A 104 6.51 -0.12 -4.21
CA SER A 104 7.29 -0.43 -5.40
C SER A 104 7.04 0.56 -6.54
N THR A 105 6.09 1.49 -6.36
CA THR A 105 5.69 2.45 -7.37
C THR A 105 5.81 3.90 -6.89
N THR A 106 6.00 4.82 -7.83
CA THR A 106 5.80 6.26 -7.59
C THR A 106 4.33 6.68 -7.70
N GLN A 107 3.44 5.77 -8.11
CA GLN A 107 2.01 6.03 -8.27
C GLN A 107 1.34 6.50 -6.98
N TYR A 108 0.47 7.48 -7.13
CA TYR A 108 -0.17 8.18 -6.03
C TYR A 108 -1.11 7.27 -5.22
N GLU A 109 -1.77 6.36 -5.91
CA GLU A 109 -2.81 5.46 -5.43
C GLU A 109 -2.31 4.53 -4.34
N HIS A 110 -1.04 4.09 -4.39
CA HIS A 110 -0.41 3.31 -3.33
C HIS A 110 0.36 4.19 -2.34
N LYS A 111 1.07 5.21 -2.86
CA LYS A 111 1.92 6.10 -2.07
C LYS A 111 1.18 6.76 -0.93
N ILE A 112 -0.06 7.21 -1.17
CA ILE A 112 -0.82 7.95 -0.17
C ILE A 112 -1.19 7.11 1.05
N PHE A 113 -1.30 5.78 0.91
CA PHE A 113 -1.67 4.89 1.99
C PHE A 113 -0.46 4.39 2.79
N ALA A 114 0.74 4.38 2.19
CA ALA A 114 1.95 3.90 2.84
C ALA A 114 2.21 4.53 4.24
N PRO A 115 2.06 5.85 4.47
CA PRO A 115 2.21 6.42 5.81
C PRO A 115 1.19 5.90 6.83
N ALA A 116 -0.08 5.75 6.41
CA ALA A 116 -1.11 5.23 7.31
C ALA A 116 -0.89 3.75 7.60
N PHE A 117 -0.47 2.99 6.59
CA PHE A 117 -0.19 1.57 6.69
C PHE A 117 0.93 1.29 7.69
N THR A 118 2.04 2.02 7.61
CA THR A 118 3.16 1.85 8.56
C THR A 118 2.80 2.27 9.98
N ARG A 119 1.87 3.22 10.17
CA ARG A 119 1.32 3.52 11.50
C ARG A 119 0.44 2.40 12.05
N ALA A 120 -0.34 1.73 11.19
CA ALA A 120 -1.16 0.59 11.59
C ALA A 120 -0.29 -0.64 11.94
N PHE A 121 0.87 -0.77 11.30
CA PHE A 121 1.83 -1.86 11.53
C PHE A 121 3.20 -1.28 11.94
N PRO A 122 3.41 -0.88 13.21
CA PRO A 122 4.59 -0.13 13.63
C PRO A 122 5.92 -0.90 13.57
N LYS A 123 5.86 -2.23 13.46
CA LYS A 123 7.04 -3.09 13.25
C LYS A 123 7.39 -3.27 11.77
N CYS A 124 6.54 -2.78 10.88
CA CYS A 124 6.73 -2.89 9.45
C CYS A 124 7.77 -1.89 8.97
N GLU A 125 8.83 -2.39 8.35
CA GLU A 125 9.82 -1.58 7.67
C GLU A 125 9.35 -1.22 6.26
N LEU A 126 9.27 0.09 6.00
CA LEU A 126 8.93 0.59 4.68
C LEU A 126 10.17 0.65 3.79
N TRP A 127 10.05 0.13 2.57
CA TRP A 127 11.02 0.26 1.50
C TRP A 127 10.34 0.87 0.29
N ILE A 128 11.03 1.75 -0.42
CA ILE A 128 10.43 2.54 -1.50
C ILE A 128 11.18 2.35 -2.81
N ALA A 129 10.47 2.36 -3.93
CA ALA A 129 11.10 2.58 -5.22
C ALA A 129 11.77 3.97 -5.27
N PRO A 130 12.88 4.12 -6.01
CA PRO A 130 13.53 5.42 -6.17
C PRO A 130 12.61 6.42 -6.90
N GLY A 131 12.91 7.71 -6.78
CA GLY A 131 12.15 8.76 -7.49
C GLY A 131 10.81 9.13 -6.86
N GLN A 132 10.57 8.79 -5.58
CA GLN A 132 9.40 9.27 -4.85
C GLN A 132 9.29 10.80 -4.90
N PHE A 133 8.16 11.29 -5.40
CA PHE A 133 7.93 12.72 -5.62
C PHE A 133 6.88 13.33 -4.71
N SER A 134 6.80 14.66 -4.68
CA SER A 134 5.66 15.37 -4.14
C SER A 134 5.25 16.54 -5.04
N PHE A 135 4.02 16.99 -4.88
CA PHE A 135 3.43 18.07 -5.66
C PHE A 135 2.63 19.00 -4.73
N PRO A 136 2.61 20.33 -4.97
CA PRO A 136 3.28 21.03 -6.06
C PRO A 136 4.77 21.30 -5.83
N LEU A 137 5.26 21.07 -4.60
CA LEU A 137 6.64 21.32 -4.21
C LEU A 137 7.41 20.01 -4.02
N PRO A 138 8.73 19.97 -4.27
CA PRO A 138 9.59 18.82 -4.00
C PRO A 138 9.95 18.74 -2.50
N LEU A 139 8.99 18.32 -1.68
CA LEU A 139 9.12 18.11 -0.26
C LEU A 139 9.84 16.78 0.04
N PRO A 140 10.65 16.72 1.10
CA PRO A 140 11.22 15.47 1.58
C PRO A 140 10.14 14.45 1.96
N ASN A 141 10.42 13.16 1.76
CA ASN A 141 9.52 12.04 2.11
C ASN A 141 8.94 12.14 3.53
N ALA A 142 9.73 12.60 4.51
CA ALA A 142 9.30 12.77 5.90
C ALA A 142 8.10 13.73 6.05
N PHE A 143 7.99 14.76 5.21
CA PHE A 143 6.84 15.69 5.22
C PHE A 143 5.55 15.01 4.75
N LEU A 144 5.67 13.92 3.99
CA LEU A 144 4.54 13.08 3.58
C LEU A 144 4.26 11.95 4.58
N GLY A 145 5.01 11.88 5.68
CA GLY A 145 4.94 10.78 6.64
C GLY A 145 5.58 9.47 6.15
N LEU A 146 6.43 9.53 5.12
CA LEU A 146 7.19 8.38 4.61
C LEU A 146 8.58 8.35 5.27
N PHE A 147 8.84 7.28 6.01
CA PHE A 147 10.12 7.06 6.70
C PHE A 147 10.74 5.72 6.25
N PRO A 148 11.25 5.64 5.02
CA PRO A 148 11.78 4.40 4.48
C PRO A 148 13.07 3.96 5.18
N LYS A 149 13.25 2.64 5.35
CA LYS A 149 14.50 2.01 5.78
C LYS A 149 15.54 1.92 4.67
N GLY A 150 15.08 1.86 3.42
CA GLY A 150 15.94 1.84 2.25
C GLY A 150 15.18 2.12 0.97
N THR A 151 15.96 2.27 -0.11
CA THR A 151 15.44 2.44 -1.46
C THR A 151 15.74 1.15 -2.24
N LEU A 152 14.75 0.64 -2.96
CA LEU A 152 14.91 -0.54 -3.80
C LEU A 152 16.00 -0.28 -4.85
N GLY A 153 16.80 -1.30 -5.15
CA GLY A 153 17.96 -1.23 -6.05
C GLY A 153 19.22 -0.54 -5.50
N ASP A 154 19.24 -0.06 -4.24
CA ASP A 154 20.51 0.39 -3.64
C ASP A 154 21.37 -0.81 -3.25
N ALA A 155 22.39 -1.09 -4.07
CA ALA A 155 23.32 -2.20 -3.84
C ALA A 155 24.08 -2.13 -2.50
N ARG A 156 24.18 -0.95 -1.87
CA ARG A 156 24.86 -0.79 -0.57
C ARG A 156 23.97 -1.10 0.62
N ASN A 157 22.65 -1.09 0.42
CA ASN A 157 21.65 -1.40 1.44
C ASN A 157 20.51 -2.21 0.80
N PRO A 158 20.78 -3.46 0.40
CA PRO A 158 19.76 -4.29 -0.24
C PRO A 158 18.62 -4.63 0.73
N PRO A 159 17.40 -4.86 0.23
CA PRO A 159 16.30 -5.28 1.08
C PRO A 159 16.59 -6.61 1.80
N PRO A 160 16.19 -6.77 3.07
CA PRO A 160 16.42 -7.98 3.86
C PRO A 160 15.82 -9.27 3.29
N TRP A 161 14.89 -9.15 2.33
CA TRP A 161 14.22 -10.27 1.65
C TRP A 161 14.80 -10.60 0.28
N SER A 162 15.87 -9.94 -0.14
CA SER A 162 16.43 -10.05 -1.50
C SER A 162 16.90 -11.46 -1.89
N ASP A 163 17.10 -12.36 -0.92
CA ASP A 163 17.41 -13.76 -1.16
C ASP A 163 16.17 -14.66 -1.32
N GLU A 164 14.97 -14.11 -1.15
CA GLU A 164 13.69 -14.82 -1.22
C GLU A 164 12.72 -14.24 -2.25
N ILE A 165 12.68 -12.91 -2.39
CA ILE A 165 11.84 -12.19 -3.34
C ILE A 165 12.78 -11.36 -4.21
N GLU A 166 12.88 -11.75 -5.48
CA GLU A 166 13.65 -11.05 -6.50
C GLU A 166 12.97 -9.72 -6.84
N SER A 167 13.75 -8.69 -7.15
CA SER A 167 13.20 -7.38 -7.48
C SER A 167 13.99 -6.73 -8.60
N GLU A 168 13.28 -6.20 -9.60
CA GLU A 168 13.87 -5.51 -10.74
C GLU A 168 13.27 -4.11 -10.92
N LEU A 169 14.12 -3.13 -11.23
CA LEU A 169 13.70 -1.73 -11.38
C LEU A 169 13.46 -1.38 -12.84
N LEU A 170 12.22 -0.96 -13.12
CA LEU A 170 11.80 -0.42 -14.40
C LEU A 170 11.74 1.11 -14.32
N TYR A 171 12.67 1.74 -15.04
CA TYR A 171 12.73 3.18 -15.17
C TYR A 171 12.00 3.62 -16.43
N LEU A 172 10.97 4.45 -16.26
CA LEU A 172 10.28 5.08 -17.38
C LEU A 172 10.86 6.47 -17.64
N PRO A 173 10.82 6.95 -18.91
CA PRO A 173 11.16 8.33 -19.21
C PRO A 173 10.32 9.29 -18.34
N PRO A 174 10.89 10.42 -17.89
CA PRO A 174 10.17 11.35 -17.06
C PRO A 174 8.90 11.85 -17.77
N LEU A 175 7.76 11.75 -17.10
CA LEU A 175 6.56 12.51 -17.46
C LEU A 175 6.57 13.76 -16.58
N PHE A 176 6.73 14.93 -17.18
CA PHE A 176 6.94 16.20 -16.48
C PHE A 176 8.27 16.24 -15.67
N TRP A 177 8.22 16.71 -14.41
CA TRP A 177 9.39 17.01 -13.58
C TRP A 177 9.98 15.81 -12.81
N HIS A 178 9.41 14.60 -12.96
CA HIS A 178 9.81 13.43 -12.15
C HIS A 178 9.94 12.15 -12.99
N ASN A 179 10.90 11.31 -12.61
CA ASN A 179 11.05 9.96 -13.17
C ASN A 179 9.98 9.05 -12.56
N TYR A 180 9.17 8.41 -13.41
CA TYR A 180 8.31 7.32 -12.97
C TYR A 180 9.18 6.08 -12.82
N THR A 181 9.27 5.57 -11.61
CA THR A 181 9.98 4.31 -11.36
C THR A 181 9.01 3.30 -10.78
N TYR A 182 9.05 2.11 -11.34
CA TYR A 182 8.34 0.95 -10.86
C TYR A 182 9.37 -0.12 -10.50
N CYS A 183 9.13 -0.87 -9.44
CA CYS A 183 9.88 -2.06 -9.08
C CYS A 183 8.95 -3.25 -9.26
N GLU A 184 9.33 -4.17 -10.12
CA GLU A 184 8.74 -5.50 -10.14
C GLU A 184 9.35 -6.30 -8.98
N CYS A 185 8.51 -6.96 -8.19
CA CYS A 185 8.88 -7.77 -7.04
C CYS A 185 8.03 -9.04 -7.00
#